data_AF-B4FVS9-F1
#
_entry.id   AF-B4FVS9-F1
#
_cell.length_a   1.000
_cell.length_b   1.000
_cell.length_c   1.000
_cell.angle_alpha   90.00
_cell.angle_beta   90.00
_cell.angle_gamma   90.00
#
_symmetry.space_group_name_H-M   'P 1'
#
loop_
_entity.id
_entity.type
_entity.pdbx_description
1 polymer ?
#
loop_
_entity_poly.entity_id
_entity_poly.type
_entity_poly.pdbx_seq_one_letter_code
_entity_poly.pdbx_strand_id
1 'polypeptide(L)'
;MADEVQQLTRAFSGLGGLGVDEPAMVSALARWRGQPEKRSAFRKGFPGFFSSHGGDMDRREEEYMLHLAAEFARFRDLVVLWATHPWERDARLAHHVLHHHHHHPPAVVVEVACARSADELLGARRAYQALFHRSLEEDVAHRARDKPYCSVSAAHSWMDGAADARALSGSKAPLLLT
;
A
#
# COMPACT_ATOMS: atom_id res chain seq x y z
N MET A 1 10.49 -9.24 36.75
CA MET A 1 9.89 -8.05 36.10
C MET A 1 10.52 -7.80 34.74
N ALA A 2 11.81 -7.46 34.67
CA ALA A 2 12.50 -7.17 33.41
C ALA A 2 12.45 -8.34 32.40
N ASP A 3 12.72 -9.58 32.84
CA ASP A 3 12.76 -10.76 31.96
C ASP A 3 11.39 -11.11 31.35
N GLU A 4 10.30 -10.98 32.11
CA GLU A 4 8.94 -11.25 31.60
C GLU A 4 8.43 -10.16 30.65
N VAL A 5 8.76 -8.89 30.92
CA VAL A 5 8.47 -7.80 29.98
C VAL A 5 9.24 -8.02 28.68
N GLN A 6 10.50 -8.46 28.77
CA GLN A 6 11.33 -8.76 27.62
C GLN A 6 10.80 -9.97 26.82
N GLN A 7 10.24 -10.99 27.47
CA GLN A 7 9.52 -12.09 26.80
C GLN A 7 8.29 -11.59 26.04
N LEU A 8 7.49 -10.70 26.64
CA LEU A 8 6.33 -10.11 25.97
C LEU A 8 6.77 -9.24 24.77
N THR A 9 7.83 -8.44 24.93
CA THR A 9 8.43 -7.64 23.86
C THR A 9 8.96 -8.52 22.72
N ARG A 10 9.54 -9.68 23.02
CA ARG A 10 9.92 -10.68 22.01
C ARG A 10 8.72 -11.29 21.29
N ALA A 11 7.63 -11.57 22.00
CA ALA A 11 6.39 -12.05 21.37
C ALA A 11 5.83 -11.01 20.38
N PHE A 12 5.94 -9.71 20.69
CA PHE A 12 5.63 -8.62 19.77
C PHE A 12 6.61 -8.45 18.60
N SER A 13 7.73 -9.17 18.62
CA SER A 13 8.72 -9.15 17.52
C SER A 13 8.49 -10.28 16.50
N GLY A 14 7.62 -11.26 16.78
CA GLY A 14 7.22 -12.27 15.80
C GLY A 14 8.38 -12.97 15.07
N LEU A 15 8.11 -13.47 13.87
CA LEU A 15 9.05 -14.26 13.06
C LEU A 15 10.17 -13.36 12.50
N GLY A 16 11.18 -13.06 13.32
CA GLY A 16 12.37 -12.31 12.92
C GLY A 16 12.28 -10.78 12.99
N GLY A 17 11.40 -10.22 13.84
CA GLY A 17 11.23 -8.77 14.01
C GLY A 17 9.99 -8.19 13.31
N LEU A 18 9.22 -9.03 12.61
CA LEU A 18 8.01 -8.63 11.89
C LEU A 18 6.83 -9.51 12.37
N GLY A 19 5.85 -8.88 13.01
CA GLY A 19 4.60 -9.51 13.41
C GLY A 19 4.55 -9.93 14.88
N VAL A 20 3.56 -10.76 15.21
CA VAL A 20 3.27 -11.17 16.58
C VAL A 20 3.27 -12.70 16.67
N ASP A 21 4.02 -13.26 17.62
CA ASP A 21 3.88 -14.67 18.01
C ASP A 21 2.63 -14.79 18.88
N GLU A 22 1.48 -15.03 18.24
CA GLU A 22 0.17 -15.10 18.89
C GLU A 22 0.14 -16.15 20.04
N PRO A 23 0.63 -17.39 19.85
CA PRO A 23 0.71 -18.36 20.95
C PRO A 23 1.55 -17.88 22.13
N ALA A 24 2.75 -17.33 21.88
CA ALA A 24 3.61 -16.84 22.96
C ALA A 24 2.99 -15.64 23.69
N MET A 25 2.36 -14.73 22.94
CA MET A 25 1.64 -13.58 23.48
C MET A 25 0.47 -14.01 24.36
N VAL A 26 -0.41 -14.88 23.86
CA VAL A 26 -1.56 -15.40 24.61
C VAL A 26 -1.09 -16.14 25.86
N SER A 27 -0.05 -16.96 25.75
CA SER A 27 0.51 -17.69 26.90
C SER A 27 1.09 -16.75 27.96
N ALA A 28 1.78 -15.67 27.54
CA ALA A 28 2.29 -14.66 28.46
C ALA A 28 1.16 -13.88 29.16
N LEU A 29 0.15 -13.45 28.41
CA LEU A 29 -1.01 -12.75 28.96
C LEU A 29 -1.85 -13.62 29.90
N ALA A 30 -2.00 -14.92 29.59
CA ALA A 30 -2.69 -15.88 30.44
C ALA A 30 -2.01 -16.03 31.82
N ARG A 31 -0.67 -16.07 31.86
CA ARG A 31 0.10 -16.07 33.12
C ARG A 31 -0.16 -14.82 33.97
N TRP A 32 -0.43 -13.68 33.33
CA TRP A 32 -0.70 -12.41 34.01
C TRP A 32 -2.16 -12.24 34.48
N ARG A 33 -3.05 -13.18 34.15
CA ARG A 33 -4.49 -13.10 34.48
C ARG A 33 -4.76 -12.90 35.98
N GLY A 34 -3.98 -13.56 36.84
CA GLY A 34 -4.06 -13.44 38.30
C GLY A 34 -3.19 -12.34 38.91
N GLN A 35 -2.52 -11.51 38.10
CA GLN A 35 -1.53 -10.52 38.55
C GLN A 35 -1.84 -9.14 37.95
N PRO A 36 -2.85 -8.41 38.47
CA PRO A 36 -3.26 -7.11 37.92
C PRO A 36 -2.14 -6.06 37.95
N GLU A 37 -1.24 -6.14 38.94
CA GLU A 37 -0.10 -5.22 39.06
C GLU A 37 0.83 -5.26 37.85
N LYS A 38 1.05 -6.45 37.27
CA LYS A 38 1.88 -6.59 36.06
C LYS A 38 1.24 -5.91 34.86
N ARG A 39 -0.09 -6.00 34.73
CA ARG A 39 -0.85 -5.32 33.67
C ARG A 39 -0.84 -3.80 33.87
N SER A 40 -0.93 -3.33 35.11
CA SER A 40 -0.79 -1.90 35.45
C SER A 40 0.62 -1.36 35.12
N ALA A 41 1.66 -2.07 35.55
CA ALA A 41 3.04 -1.74 35.23
C ALA A 41 3.31 -1.75 33.72
N PHE A 42 2.74 -2.70 32.98
CA PHE A 42 2.81 -2.74 31.53
C PHE A 42 2.19 -1.48 30.90
N ARG A 43 0.96 -1.10 31.26
CA ARG A 43 0.32 0.12 30.72
C ARG A 43 1.14 1.38 30.99
N LYS A 44 1.69 1.51 32.20
CA LYS A 44 2.60 2.60 32.58
C LYS A 44 3.90 2.64 31.77
N GLY A 45 4.33 1.49 31.24
CA GLY A 45 5.50 1.37 30.37
C GLY A 45 5.29 1.84 28.92
N PHE A 46 4.05 2.13 28.51
CA PHE A 46 3.71 2.62 27.17
C PHE A 46 3.05 4.00 27.25
N PRO A 47 3.82 5.05 27.56
CA PRO A 47 3.30 6.41 27.57
C PRO A 47 2.76 6.77 26.18
N GLY A 48 1.53 7.28 26.11
CA GLY A 48 0.84 7.66 24.86
C GLY A 48 -0.23 6.66 24.37
N PHE A 49 -0.16 5.38 24.76
CA PHE A 49 -1.24 4.41 24.50
C PHE A 49 -2.32 4.43 25.59
N PHE A 50 -1.88 4.71 26.81
CA PHE A 50 -2.72 4.76 27.99
C PHE A 50 -2.52 6.08 28.72
N SER A 51 -3.61 6.76 29.05
CA SER A 51 -3.61 7.96 29.88
C SER A 51 -4.22 7.66 31.24
N SER A 52 -3.65 8.29 32.27
CA SER A 52 -4.19 8.22 33.63
C SER A 52 -5.38 9.16 33.70
N HIS A 53 -6.59 8.61 33.74
CA HIS A 53 -7.80 9.42 33.85
C HIS A 53 -8.29 9.37 35.31
N GLY A 54 -8.02 10.46 36.06
CA GLY A 54 -8.38 10.67 37.48
C GLY A 54 -8.97 9.46 38.23
N GLY A 55 -8.10 8.65 38.84
CA GLY A 55 -8.45 7.41 39.56
C GLY A 55 -7.41 6.30 39.35
N ASP A 56 -7.75 5.06 39.72
CA ASP A 56 -6.93 3.85 39.53
C ASP A 56 -7.05 3.21 38.13
N MET A 57 -7.72 3.88 37.19
CA MET A 57 -8.01 3.36 35.86
C MET A 57 -7.22 4.10 34.77
N ASP A 58 -6.49 3.32 33.98
CA ASP A 58 -5.83 3.81 32.78
C ASP A 58 -6.81 3.73 31.60
N ARG A 59 -7.05 4.86 30.91
CA ARG A 59 -7.87 4.92 29.70
C ARG A 59 -7.00 4.65 28.48
N ARG A 60 -7.49 3.83 27.54
CA ARG A 60 -6.86 3.63 26.23
C ARG A 60 -7.14 4.85 25.34
N GLU A 61 -6.12 5.36 24.68
CA GLU A 61 -6.25 6.46 23.72
C GLU A 61 -6.83 5.97 22.39
N GLU A 62 -8.11 6.27 22.14
CA GLU A 62 -8.83 5.78 20.96
C GLU A 62 -8.27 6.37 19.65
N GLU A 63 -7.93 7.66 19.63
CA GLU A 63 -7.36 8.33 18.46
C GLU A 63 -6.02 7.70 18.06
N TYR A 64 -5.15 7.43 19.03
CA TYR A 64 -3.89 6.74 18.79
C TYR A 64 -4.10 5.36 18.17
N MET A 65 -5.12 4.63 18.62
CA MET A 65 -5.41 3.28 18.12
C MET A 65 -5.97 3.30 16.70
N LEU A 66 -6.76 4.32 16.35
CA LEU A 66 -7.19 4.56 14.98
C LEU A 66 -5.99 4.88 14.08
N HIS A 67 -5.09 5.76 14.55
CA HIS A 67 -3.87 6.09 13.81
C HIS A 67 -3.00 4.84 13.60
N LEU A 68 -2.78 4.05 14.65
CA LEU A 68 -2.01 2.81 14.55
C LEU A 68 -2.63 1.81 13.57
N ALA A 69 -3.95 1.64 13.60
CA ALA A 69 -4.65 0.78 12.64
C ALA A 69 -4.48 1.26 11.20
N ALA A 70 -4.52 2.59 10.98
CA ALA A 70 -4.27 3.18 9.67
C ALA A 70 -2.82 2.95 9.20
N GLU A 71 -1.82 3.12 10.07
CA GLU A 71 -0.41 2.88 9.74
C GLU A 71 -0.14 1.41 9.40
N PHE A 72 -0.72 0.46 10.15
CA PHE A 72 -0.58 -0.96 9.81
C PHE A 72 -1.27 -1.32 8.48
N ALA A 73 -2.40 -0.71 8.17
CA ALA A 73 -3.05 -0.88 6.87
C ALA A 73 -2.15 -0.34 5.74
N ARG A 74 -1.58 0.86 5.91
CA ARG A 74 -0.63 1.45 4.95
C ARG A 74 0.60 0.57 4.75
N PHE A 75 1.19 0.07 5.83
CA PHE A 75 2.35 -0.81 5.76
C PHE A 75 2.02 -2.11 5.02
N ARG A 76 0.90 -2.77 5.37
CA ARG A 76 0.41 -3.96 4.67
C ARG A 76 0.28 -3.68 3.17
N ASP A 77 -0.39 -2.59 2.80
CA ASP A 77 -0.65 -2.26 1.40
C ASP A 77 0.65 -2.01 0.64
N LEU A 78 1.61 -1.32 1.26
CA LEU A 78 2.96 -1.12 0.69
C LEU A 78 3.70 -2.45 0.46
N VAL A 79 3.72 -3.33 1.46
CA VAL A 79 4.40 -4.63 1.36
C VAL A 79 3.77 -5.50 0.29
N VAL A 80 2.44 -5.57 0.25
CA VAL A 80 1.71 -6.30 -0.79
C VAL A 80 2.03 -5.72 -2.17
N LEU A 81 1.98 -4.39 -2.33
CA LEU A 81 2.28 -3.72 -3.59
C LEU A 81 3.71 -3.99 -4.07
N TRP A 82 4.67 -4.00 -3.15
CA TRP A 82 6.07 -4.26 -3.46
C TRP A 82 6.33 -5.73 -3.83
N ALA A 83 5.66 -6.67 -3.16
CA ALA A 83 5.80 -8.11 -3.42
C ALA A 83 5.01 -8.59 -4.64
N THR A 84 4.01 -7.83 -5.10
CA THR A 84 3.17 -8.18 -6.26
C THR A 84 3.98 -8.09 -7.55
N HIS A 85 3.75 -9.03 -8.47
CA HIS A 85 4.37 -9.01 -9.80
C HIS A 85 4.09 -7.66 -10.50
N PRO A 86 5.08 -6.97 -11.11
CA PRO A 86 4.91 -5.64 -11.67
C PRO A 86 3.72 -5.50 -12.63
N TRP A 87 3.52 -6.50 -13.50
CA TRP A 87 2.37 -6.54 -14.42
C TRP A 87 1.02 -6.62 -13.73
N GLU A 88 0.90 -7.45 -12.68
CA GLU A 88 -0.32 -7.55 -11.89
C GLU A 88 -0.57 -6.27 -11.10
N ARG A 89 0.50 -5.67 -10.55
CA ARG A 89 0.42 -4.39 -9.84
C ARG A 89 -0.17 -3.31 -10.73
N ASP A 90 0.42 -3.11 -11.91
CA ASP A 90 -0.01 -2.08 -12.85
C ASP A 90 -1.45 -2.34 -13.35
N ALA A 91 -1.83 -3.61 -13.57
CA ALA A 91 -3.19 -4.00 -13.91
C ALA A 91 -4.21 -3.67 -12.80
N ARG A 92 -3.89 -3.99 -11.55
CA ARG A 92 -4.75 -3.68 -10.39
C ARG A 92 -4.89 -2.19 -10.16
N LEU A 93 -3.80 -1.42 -10.30
CA LEU A 93 -3.83 0.04 -10.21
C LEU A 93 -4.74 0.64 -11.29
N ALA A 94 -4.59 0.20 -12.54
CA ALA A 94 -5.44 0.66 -13.63
C ALA A 94 -6.92 0.31 -13.38
N HIS A 95 -7.23 -0.92 -12.96
CA HIS A 95 -8.60 -1.33 -12.67
C HIS A 95 -9.20 -0.46 -11.54
N HIS A 96 -8.41 -0.18 -10.50
CA HIS A 96 -8.88 0.62 -9.39
C HIS A 96 -9.20 2.06 -9.80
N VAL A 97 -8.33 2.71 -10.57
CA VAL A 97 -8.57 4.06 -11.08
C VAL A 97 -9.77 4.08 -12.04
N LEU A 98 -9.88 3.06 -12.89
CA LEU A 98 -10.90 2.99 -13.93
C LEU A 98 -12.25 2.52 -13.40
N HIS A 99 -12.37 1.91 -12.22
CA HIS A 99 -13.67 1.39 -11.73
C HIS A 99 -14.04 1.84 -10.31
N HIS A 100 -13.08 2.33 -9.52
CA HIS A 100 -13.29 2.78 -8.15
C HIS A 100 -12.95 4.27 -8.01
N HIS A 101 -13.94 5.09 -8.37
CA HIS A 101 -13.86 6.56 -8.55
C HIS A 101 -13.34 7.41 -7.38
N HIS A 102 -13.24 6.85 -6.17
CA HIS A 102 -13.08 7.64 -4.94
C HIS A 102 -11.69 7.54 -4.30
N HIS A 103 -10.76 6.78 -4.87
CA HIS A 103 -9.53 6.44 -4.15
C HIS A 103 -8.24 6.87 -4.87
N HIS A 104 -8.21 6.92 -6.20
CA HIS A 104 -6.99 7.26 -6.94
C HIS A 104 -7.23 8.24 -8.11
N PRO A 105 -6.30 9.20 -8.34
CA PRO A 105 -6.44 10.16 -9.42
C PRO A 105 -6.20 9.50 -10.79
N PRO A 106 -6.87 9.97 -11.86
CA PRO A 106 -6.63 9.48 -13.23
C PRO A 106 -5.17 9.57 -13.69
N ALA A 107 -4.39 10.48 -13.10
CA ALA A 107 -2.97 10.65 -13.37
C ALA A 107 -2.16 9.38 -13.14
N VAL A 108 -2.58 8.46 -12.27
CA VAL A 108 -1.88 7.18 -12.03
C VAL A 108 -1.80 6.32 -13.30
N VAL A 109 -2.86 6.29 -14.12
CA VAL A 109 -2.84 5.53 -15.39
C VAL A 109 -1.89 6.19 -16.40
N VAL A 110 -1.82 7.53 -16.40
CA VAL A 110 -0.88 8.29 -17.24
C VAL A 110 0.56 8.07 -16.78
N GLU A 111 0.80 8.00 -15.47
CA GLU A 111 2.13 7.69 -14.93
C GLU A 111 2.59 6.28 -15.35
N VAL A 112 1.73 5.27 -15.17
CA VAL A 112 2.02 3.90 -15.62
C VAL A 112 2.26 3.86 -17.13
N ALA A 113 1.49 4.60 -17.93
CA ALA A 113 1.70 4.73 -19.37
C ALA A 113 3.10 5.21 -19.74
N CYS A 114 3.53 6.29 -19.08
CA CYS A 114 4.73 7.02 -19.45
C CYS A 114 6.00 6.43 -18.82
N ALA A 115 5.88 5.71 -17.70
CA ALA A 115 7.01 5.16 -16.96
C ALA A 115 7.34 3.70 -17.29
N ARG A 116 6.53 3.02 -18.14
CA ARG A 116 6.73 1.61 -18.49
C ARG A 116 7.13 1.46 -19.95
N SER A 117 7.96 0.46 -20.21
CA SER A 117 8.29 0.01 -21.57
C SER A 117 7.09 -0.67 -22.22
N ALA A 118 7.13 -0.80 -23.56
CA ALA A 118 6.06 -1.46 -24.32
C ALA A 118 5.82 -2.91 -23.87
N ASP A 119 6.89 -3.65 -23.55
CA ASP A 119 6.79 -5.04 -23.08
C ASP A 119 6.14 -5.14 -21.70
N GLU A 120 6.46 -4.21 -20.79
CA GLU A 120 5.81 -4.14 -19.48
C GLU A 120 4.33 -3.80 -19.58
N LEU A 121 3.96 -2.88 -20.48
CA LEU A 121 2.57 -2.56 -20.77
C LEU A 121 1.81 -3.75 -21.37
N LEU A 122 2.44 -4.51 -22.27
CA LEU A 122 1.86 -5.75 -22.81
C LEU A 122 1.64 -6.78 -21.71
N GLY A 123 2.60 -6.93 -20.80
CA GLY A 123 2.47 -7.78 -19.61
C GLY A 123 1.30 -7.35 -18.73
N ALA A 124 1.16 -6.06 -18.45
CA ALA A 124 0.08 -5.51 -17.66
C ALA A 124 -1.30 -5.73 -18.31
N ARG A 125 -1.42 -5.60 -19.64
CA ARG A 125 -2.66 -5.90 -20.38
C ARG A 125 -3.07 -7.36 -20.25
N ARG A 126 -2.12 -8.29 -20.40
CA ARG A 126 -2.36 -9.73 -20.20
C ARG A 126 -2.81 -10.03 -18.77
N ALA A 127 -2.13 -9.45 -17.79
CA ALA A 127 -2.50 -9.60 -16.38
C ALA A 127 -3.90 -9.03 -16.11
N TYR A 128 -4.23 -7.87 -16.67
CA TYR A 128 -5.55 -7.24 -16.55
C TYR A 128 -6.66 -8.13 -17.09
N GLN A 129 -6.48 -8.66 -18.31
CA GLN A 129 -7.44 -9.58 -18.92
C GLN A 129 -7.60 -10.87 -18.11
N ALA A 130 -6.50 -11.42 -17.59
CA ALA A 130 -6.53 -12.63 -16.77
C ALA A 130 -7.24 -12.41 -15.42
N LEU A 131 -7.04 -11.25 -14.78
CA LEU A 131 -7.57 -10.94 -13.46
C LEU A 131 -9.03 -10.47 -13.49
N PHE A 132 -9.41 -9.71 -14.51
CA PHE A 132 -10.69 -9.00 -14.55
C PHE A 132 -11.60 -9.39 -15.72
N HIS A 133 -11.12 -10.24 -16.65
CA HIS A 133 -11.86 -10.65 -17.85
C HIS A 133 -12.35 -9.46 -18.71
N ARG A 134 -11.54 -8.40 -18.78
CA ARG A 134 -11.82 -7.16 -19.51
C ARG A 134 -10.60 -6.75 -20.34
N SER A 135 -10.80 -5.91 -21.36
CA SER A 135 -9.71 -5.22 -22.04
C SER A 135 -9.38 -3.92 -21.30
N LEU A 136 -8.09 -3.73 -21.00
CA LEU A 136 -7.61 -2.49 -20.38
C LEU A 136 -7.82 -1.30 -21.33
N GLU A 137 -7.60 -1.50 -22.63
CA GLU A 137 -7.74 -0.49 -23.66
C GLU A 137 -9.18 -0.02 -23.81
N GLU A 138 -10.14 -0.94 -23.81
CA GLU A 138 -11.57 -0.63 -23.88
C GLU A 138 -12.02 0.15 -22.65
N ASP A 139 -11.57 -0.26 -21.46
CA ASP A 139 -11.91 0.44 -20.21
C ASP A 139 -11.33 1.86 -20.18
N VAL A 140 -10.08 2.05 -20.62
CA VAL A 140 -9.47 3.38 -20.74
C VAL A 140 -10.22 4.24 -21.76
N ALA A 141 -10.56 3.69 -22.93
CA ALA A 141 -11.28 4.42 -23.98
C ALA A 141 -12.68 4.84 -23.51
N HIS A 142 -13.39 3.96 -22.79
CA HIS A 142 -14.69 4.27 -22.21
C HIS A 142 -14.58 5.43 -21.21
N ARG A 143 -13.60 5.38 -20.29
CA ARG A 143 -13.38 6.43 -19.29
C ARG A 143 -12.90 7.76 -19.86
N ALA A 144 -12.16 7.74 -20.95
CA ALA A 144 -11.75 8.95 -21.65
C ALA A 144 -12.94 9.68 -22.30
N ARG A 145 -13.95 8.93 -22.77
CA ARG A 145 -15.16 9.50 -23.40
C ARG A 145 -16.06 10.22 -22.41
N ASP A 146 -16.10 9.79 -21.15
CA ASP A 146 -16.89 10.43 -20.09
C ASP A 146 -16.34 11.82 -19.68
N LYS A 147 -15.15 12.21 -20.15
CA LYS A 147 -14.53 13.52 -19.87
C LYS A 147 -14.28 14.31 -21.17
N PRO A 148 -15.03 15.40 -21.44
CA PRO A 148 -15.03 16.08 -22.74
C PRO A 148 -13.75 16.84 -23.13
N TYR A 149 -12.63 16.69 -22.40
CA TYR A 149 -11.39 17.45 -22.63
C TYR A 149 -10.12 16.61 -22.87
N CYS A 150 -10.20 15.29 -22.93
CA CYS A 150 -9.07 14.44 -23.32
C CYS A 150 -9.24 14.00 -24.77
N SER A 151 -8.85 14.85 -25.72
CA SER A 151 -8.71 14.44 -27.12
C SER A 151 -7.69 13.29 -27.22
N VAL A 152 -8.15 12.23 -27.85
CA VAL A 152 -7.46 10.95 -28.01
C VAL A 152 -6.26 11.15 -28.95
N SER A 153 -5.12 11.53 -28.39
CA SER A 153 -3.83 11.48 -29.11
C SER A 153 -2.77 10.67 -28.34
N ALA A 154 -2.89 10.58 -27.01
CA ALA A 154 -2.02 9.71 -26.19
C ALA A 154 -2.43 8.23 -26.20
N ALA A 155 -3.72 7.89 -26.43
CA ALA A 155 -4.18 6.51 -26.48
C ALA A 155 -3.84 5.80 -27.81
N HIS A 156 -3.61 6.55 -28.89
CA HIS A 156 -3.10 5.96 -30.14
C HIS A 156 -1.63 5.54 -29.98
N SER A 157 -0.82 6.30 -29.24
CA SER A 157 0.55 5.91 -28.90
C SER A 157 0.64 4.62 -28.06
N TRP A 158 -0.43 4.24 -27.35
CA TRP A 158 -0.53 2.95 -26.67
C TRP A 158 -0.75 1.77 -27.63
N MET A 159 -1.32 2.00 -28.81
CA MET A 159 -1.58 0.96 -29.81
C MET A 159 -0.36 0.69 -30.71
N ASP A 160 0.47 1.71 -30.98
CA ASP A 160 1.54 1.64 -31.99
C ASP A 160 2.96 1.44 -31.42
N GLY A 161 3.09 0.96 -30.17
CA GLY A 161 4.35 0.64 -29.51
C GLY A 161 5.12 -0.56 -30.10
N ALA A 162 5.23 -0.65 -31.42
CA ALA A 162 6.04 -1.63 -32.14
C ALA A 162 6.84 -1.06 -33.33
N ALA A 163 6.82 0.26 -33.60
CA ALA A 163 7.40 0.76 -34.86
C ALA A 163 8.55 1.78 -34.79
N ASP A 164 8.80 2.54 -33.71
CA ASP A 164 9.76 3.65 -33.86
C ASP A 164 10.68 3.92 -32.66
N ALA A 165 11.60 2.97 -32.40
CA ALA A 165 12.76 3.20 -31.56
C ALA A 165 13.97 3.81 -32.31
N ARG A 166 13.80 4.32 -33.55
CA ARG A 166 14.91 4.84 -34.37
C ARG A 166 14.89 6.36 -34.62
N ALA A 167 13.85 7.08 -34.21
CA ALA A 167 13.71 8.51 -34.52
C ALA A 167 14.36 9.50 -33.51
N LEU A 168 14.88 9.06 -32.36
CA LEU A 168 15.46 9.96 -31.34
C LEU A 168 16.99 10.06 -31.38
N SER A 169 17.61 10.08 -32.56
CA SER A 169 19.05 10.37 -32.72
C SER A 169 19.38 11.82 -33.09
N GLY A 170 18.39 12.72 -33.13
CA GLY A 170 18.62 14.07 -33.65
C GLY A 170 17.76 15.15 -33.02
N SER A 171 17.99 15.50 -31.76
CA SER A 171 17.76 16.88 -31.34
C SER A 171 18.55 17.20 -30.06
N LYS A 172 19.56 18.05 -30.20
CA LYS A 172 20.27 18.70 -29.08
C LYS A 172 19.40 19.83 -28.53
N ALA A 173 19.43 19.97 -27.21
CA ALA A 173 19.45 21.21 -26.40
C ALA A 173 18.39 21.22 -25.27
N PRO A 174 18.55 22.06 -24.24
CA PRO A 174 19.74 22.22 -23.40
C PRO A 174 19.40 21.95 -21.91
N LEU A 175 20.43 21.62 -21.14
CA LEU A 175 20.36 21.55 -19.68
C LEU A 175 20.12 22.95 -19.11
N LEU A 176 19.09 23.12 -18.28
CA LEU A 176 19.03 24.19 -17.29
C LEU A 176 18.70 23.58 -15.93
N LEU A 177 19.78 23.36 -15.18
CA LEU A 177 19.81 23.26 -13.73
C LEU A 177 19.51 24.65 -13.15
N THR A 178 18.54 24.71 -12.24
CA THR A 178 18.59 25.40 -10.94
C THR A 178 17.38 24.94 -10.14
#